data_AF-A0A9D6IVD8-F1
#
_entry.id   AF-A0A9D6IVD8-F1
#
_cell.length_a   1.000
_cell.length_b   1.000
_cell.length_c   1.000
_cell.angle_alpha   90.00
_cell.angle_beta   90.00
_cell.angle_gamma   90.00
#
_symmetry.space_group_name_H-M   'P 1'
#
loop_
_entity.id
_entity.type
_entity.pdbx_description
1 polymer ?
#
loop_
_entity_poly.entity_id
_entity_poly.type
_entity_poly.pdbx_seq_one_letter_code
_entity_poly.pdbx_strand_id
1 'polypeptide(L)'
;MRRGDSDFSSLRLALIGRKSTSAKEQPPRRLSRHFTLRQLIFSETAARRSIDNTPPARIIGNLRILAAGLEQVRELLGHSLHISSAYRCRALNAAVGGAKTSHHLRGLAADFVCENFGTPYRACKKIAASAIEFDQLIYECGESAGERWLHLSFGPKKRRQILTICASMNFRREGLHRWPRARR
;
A
#
# COMPACT_ATOMS: atom_id res chain seq x y z
N MET A 1 -4.42 55.67 60.84
CA MET A 1 -4.76 56.99 60.27
C MET A 1 -4.45 56.95 58.78
N ARG A 2 -5.37 57.43 57.95
CA ARG A 2 -5.49 57.15 56.49
C ARG A 2 -4.36 57.75 55.63
N ARG A 3 -4.17 57.14 54.45
CA ARG A 3 -4.04 57.70 53.07
C ARG A 3 -3.16 56.74 52.26
N GLY A 4 -3.45 56.33 51.04
CA GLY A 4 -4.47 56.67 50.05
C GLY A 4 -3.94 56.16 48.70
N ASP A 5 -4.89 55.74 47.85
CA ASP A 5 -4.95 55.83 46.37
C ASP A 5 -3.74 55.29 45.57
N SER A 6 -3.84 54.55 44.46
CA SER A 6 -4.79 54.35 43.35
C SER A 6 -4.14 53.22 42.51
N ASP A 7 -4.78 52.40 41.69
CA ASP A 7 -5.50 52.79 40.49
C ASP A 7 -5.98 51.51 39.78
N PHE A 8 -6.88 51.77 38.86
CA PHE A 8 -7.79 50.97 38.09
C PHE A 8 -7.27 49.74 37.32
N SER A 9 -8.27 48.89 37.07
CA SER A 9 -8.62 48.33 35.75
C SER A 9 -8.04 46.98 35.32
N SER A 10 -9.00 46.08 35.08
CA SER A 10 -9.14 45.35 33.81
C SER A 10 -8.11 44.27 33.49
N LEU A 11 -8.50 43.02 33.70
CA LEU A 11 -9.04 42.14 32.66
C LEU A 11 -8.93 40.69 33.13
N ARG A 12 -10.09 40.02 33.26
CA ARG A 12 -10.16 38.58 33.09
C ARG A 12 -9.68 38.25 31.67
N LEU A 13 -8.65 37.43 31.52
CA LEU A 13 -8.50 36.66 30.28
C LEU A 13 -8.01 35.24 30.56
N ALA A 14 -8.93 34.33 30.24
CA ALA A 14 -8.86 32.89 30.13
C ALA A 14 -7.49 32.21 30.30
N LEU A 15 -7.46 31.23 31.22
CA LEU A 15 -6.62 30.04 31.07
C LEU A 15 -6.96 29.37 29.72
N ILE A 16 -6.20 29.68 28.68
CA ILE A 16 -6.14 28.84 27.49
C ILE A 16 -5.27 27.66 27.87
N GLY A 17 -5.94 26.61 28.36
CA GLY A 17 -5.39 25.27 28.39
C GLY A 17 -4.92 24.94 26.98
N ARG A 18 -3.60 24.88 26.79
CA ARG A 18 -3.00 24.27 25.61
C ARG A 18 -3.43 22.81 25.64
N LYS A 19 -4.51 22.49 24.93
CA LYS A 19 -4.86 21.10 24.62
C LYS A 19 -3.68 20.52 23.87
N SER A 20 -2.84 19.76 24.58
CA SER A 20 -1.92 18.84 23.94
C SER A 20 -2.79 17.84 23.18
N THR A 21 -2.99 18.04 21.88
CA THR A 21 -3.48 16.99 21.00
C THR A 21 -2.34 16.00 20.81
N SER A 22 -2.12 15.19 21.85
CA SER A 22 -1.38 13.93 21.71
C SER A 22 -2.25 13.06 20.81
N ALA A 23 -1.94 13.07 19.51
CA ALA A 23 -2.34 11.96 18.64
C ALA A 23 -1.69 10.73 19.26
N LYS A 24 -2.47 9.96 20.02
CA LYS A 24 -2.00 8.70 20.61
C LYS A 24 -1.52 7.82 19.46
N GLU A 25 -0.21 7.73 19.27
CA GLU A 25 0.39 6.80 18.31
C GLU A 25 0.11 5.38 18.83
N GLN A 26 -1.02 4.83 18.40
CA GLN A 26 -1.35 3.45 18.65
C GLN A 26 -0.29 2.59 17.94
N PRO A 27 0.31 1.60 18.61
CA PRO A 27 1.29 0.73 17.97
C PRO A 27 0.66 0.11 16.71
N PRO A 28 1.40 0.01 15.60
CA PRO A 28 0.83 -0.36 14.32
C PRO A 28 0.20 -1.75 14.44
N ARG A 29 -1.13 -1.80 14.29
CA ARG A 29 -1.90 -3.05 14.39
C ARG A 29 -1.31 -4.11 13.46
N ARG A 30 -0.63 -5.11 14.04
CA ARG A 30 -0.05 -6.23 13.29
C ARG A 30 -1.15 -7.06 12.64
N LEU A 31 -0.97 -7.38 11.36
CA LEU A 31 -1.87 -8.25 10.61
C LEU A 31 -1.28 -9.66 10.46
N SER A 32 0.05 -9.78 10.46
CA SER A 32 0.81 -11.03 10.48
C SER A 32 2.16 -10.83 11.20
N ARG A 33 3.08 -11.80 11.06
CA ARG A 33 4.41 -11.75 11.68
C ARG A 33 5.26 -10.58 11.18
N HIS A 34 5.18 -10.22 9.90
CA HIS A 34 6.01 -9.19 9.28
C HIS A 34 5.21 -8.04 8.66
N PHE A 35 3.89 -8.14 8.52
CA PHE A 35 3.06 -7.10 7.92
C PHE A 35 2.16 -6.41 8.94
N THR A 36 2.10 -5.07 8.85
CA THR A 36 1.25 -4.23 9.71
C THR A 36 0.14 -3.57 8.91
N LEU A 37 -0.94 -3.16 9.59
CA LEU A 37 -2.02 -2.41 8.96
C LEU A 37 -1.51 -1.11 8.33
N ARG A 38 -0.66 -0.36 9.05
CA ARG A 38 -0.08 0.90 8.56
C ARG A 38 0.65 0.70 7.24
N GLN A 39 1.46 -0.35 7.14
CA GLN A 39 2.18 -0.68 5.91
C GLN A 39 1.23 -0.99 4.75
N LEU A 40 0.17 -1.77 4.99
CA LEU A 40 -0.76 -2.19 3.93
C LEU A 40 -1.82 -1.14 3.54
N ILE A 41 -1.90 -0.01 4.24
CA ILE A 41 -2.78 1.11 3.87
C ILE A 41 -1.99 2.35 3.45
N PHE A 42 -0.67 2.33 3.59
CA PHE A 42 0.17 3.44 3.18
C PHE A 42 0.20 3.55 1.65
N SER A 43 0.21 4.80 1.17
CA SER A 43 0.44 5.15 -0.22
C SER A 43 1.00 6.56 -0.28
N GLU A 44 2.12 6.74 -0.96
CA GLU A 44 2.71 8.05 -1.16
C GLU A 44 1.77 9.00 -1.92
N THR A 45 1.04 8.49 -2.92
CA THR A 45 0.02 9.26 -3.63
C THR A 45 -1.09 9.73 -2.70
N ALA A 46 -1.54 8.89 -1.75
CA ALA A 46 -2.54 9.30 -0.78
C ALA A 46 -2.02 10.40 0.15
N ALA A 47 -0.79 10.26 0.65
CA ALA A 47 -0.15 11.28 1.47
C ALA A 47 0.01 12.61 0.72
N ARG A 48 0.53 12.58 -0.51
CA ARG A 48 0.74 13.76 -1.36
C ARG A 48 -0.56 14.47 -1.75
N ARG A 49 -1.65 13.72 -1.91
CA ARG A 49 -2.97 14.25 -2.30
C ARG A 49 -3.94 14.42 -1.13
N SER A 50 -3.48 14.24 0.11
CA SER A 50 -4.32 14.31 1.31
C SER A 50 -5.57 13.42 1.25
N ILE A 51 -5.44 12.23 0.66
CA ILE A 51 -6.53 11.25 0.55
C ILE A 51 -6.55 10.37 1.79
N ASP A 52 -7.68 10.33 2.50
CA ASP A 52 -7.90 9.34 3.56
C ASP A 52 -8.05 7.94 2.96
N ASN A 53 -7.05 7.08 3.22
CA ASN A 53 -7.02 5.69 2.78
C ASN A 53 -7.35 4.71 3.91
N THR A 54 -8.09 5.16 4.94
CA THR A 54 -8.50 4.30 6.07
C THR A 54 -9.50 3.23 5.61
N PRO A 55 -9.21 1.93 5.81
CA PRO A 55 -10.11 0.87 5.39
C PRO A 55 -11.26 0.68 6.40
N PRO A 56 -12.48 0.35 5.94
CA PRO A 56 -13.54 -0.12 6.83
C PRO A 56 -13.21 -1.51 7.40
N ALA A 57 -13.83 -1.88 8.53
CA ALA A 57 -13.52 -3.11 9.27
C ALA A 57 -13.52 -4.38 8.40
N ARG A 58 -14.46 -4.50 7.45
CA ARG A 58 -14.55 -5.63 6.50
C ARG A 58 -13.29 -5.80 5.64
N ILE A 59 -12.64 -4.71 5.25
CA ILE A 59 -11.43 -4.73 4.43
C ILE A 59 -10.23 -5.18 5.27
N ILE A 60 -10.23 -4.93 6.57
CA ILE A 60 -9.16 -5.40 7.45
C ILE A 60 -9.12 -6.94 7.53
N GLY A 61 -10.28 -7.61 7.42
CA GLY A 61 -10.34 -9.07 7.27
C GLY A 61 -9.57 -9.55 6.02
N ASN A 62 -9.85 -8.91 4.88
CA ASN A 62 -9.16 -9.21 3.62
C ASN A 62 -7.66 -8.90 3.67
N LEU A 63 -7.28 -7.81 4.34
CA LEU A 63 -5.88 -7.46 4.52
C LEU A 63 -5.11 -8.50 5.34
N ARG A 64 -5.76 -9.25 6.23
CA ARG A 64 -5.13 -10.40 6.91
C ARG A 64 -4.88 -11.57 5.95
N ILE A 65 -5.81 -11.83 5.03
CA ILE A 65 -5.64 -12.85 3.99
C ILE A 65 -4.46 -12.45 3.09
N LEU A 66 -4.43 -11.19 2.64
CA LEU A 66 -3.31 -10.65 1.88
C LEU A 66 -1.99 -10.77 2.66
N ALA A 67 -1.97 -10.38 3.93
CA ALA A 67 -0.77 -10.48 4.77
C ALA A 67 -0.27 -11.92 4.87
N ALA A 68 -1.15 -12.91 5.10
CA ALA A 68 -0.77 -14.32 5.14
C ALA A 68 -0.20 -14.83 3.81
N GLY A 69 -0.77 -14.40 2.68
CA GLY A 69 -0.21 -14.71 1.36
C GLY A 69 1.16 -14.07 1.12
N LEU A 70 1.34 -12.82 1.56
CA LEU A 70 2.63 -12.13 1.49
C LEU A 70 3.70 -12.76 2.39
N GLU A 71 3.33 -13.39 3.52
CA GLU A 71 4.27 -14.17 4.33
C GLU A 71 4.85 -15.34 3.52
N GLN A 72 4.01 -16.08 2.80
CA GLN A 72 4.46 -17.18 1.94
C GLN A 72 5.41 -16.69 0.84
N VAL A 73 5.12 -15.52 0.24
CA VAL A 73 6.00 -14.91 -0.75
C VAL A 73 7.33 -14.48 -0.13
N ARG A 74 7.28 -13.85 1.06
CA ARG A 74 8.48 -13.44 1.81
C ARG A 74 9.36 -14.63 2.13
N GLU A 75 8.78 -15.74 2.56
CA GLU A 75 9.47 -17.01 2.83
C GLU A 75 10.08 -17.61 1.56
N LEU A 76 9.30 -17.71 0.48
CA LEU A 76 9.74 -18.23 -0.82
C LEU A 76 10.92 -17.44 -1.40
N LEU A 77 10.90 -16.11 -1.27
CA LEU A 77 11.95 -15.23 -1.77
C LEU A 77 13.10 -15.06 -0.78
N GLY A 78 12.94 -15.43 0.49
CA GLY A 78 13.97 -15.32 1.53
C GLY A 78 14.30 -13.89 1.98
N HIS A 79 13.53 -12.89 1.55
CA HIS A 79 13.82 -11.47 1.77
C HIS A 79 12.57 -10.66 2.09
N SER A 80 12.75 -9.50 2.73
CA SER A 80 11.66 -8.56 2.99
C SER A 80 11.06 -8.00 1.70
N LEU A 81 9.74 -7.78 1.72
CA LEU A 81 9.01 -7.16 0.62
C LEU A 81 8.83 -5.67 0.89
N HIS A 82 9.17 -4.83 -0.08
CA HIS A 82 8.86 -3.41 -0.06
C HIS A 82 7.47 -3.21 -0.70
N ILE A 83 6.45 -3.04 0.13
CA ILE A 83 5.06 -2.80 -0.32
C ILE A 83 4.88 -1.31 -0.61
N SER A 84 4.62 -0.95 -1.87
CA SER A 84 4.35 0.43 -2.27
C SER A 84 2.86 0.79 -2.20
N SER A 85 1.99 -0.21 -2.39
CA SER A 85 0.54 -0.02 -2.40
C SER A 85 -0.17 -1.34 -2.12
N ALA A 86 -1.18 -1.35 -1.24
CA ALA A 86 -2.03 -2.52 -1.02
C ALA A 86 -3.52 -2.13 -0.99
N TYR A 87 -4.09 -1.77 0.15
CA TYR A 87 -5.45 -1.24 0.11
C TYR A 87 -5.49 0.11 -0.62
N ARG A 88 -6.48 0.28 -1.51
CA ARG A 88 -6.82 1.57 -2.10
C ARG A 88 -8.29 1.86 -1.88
N CYS A 89 -8.63 2.98 -1.25
CA CYS A 89 -9.98 3.51 -1.27
C CYS A 89 -10.37 3.93 -2.70
N ARG A 90 -11.66 4.20 -2.95
CA ARG A 90 -12.14 4.54 -4.31
C ARG A 90 -11.43 5.78 -4.87
N ALA A 91 -11.26 6.81 -4.05
CA ALA A 91 -10.58 8.05 -4.45
C ALA A 91 -9.12 7.79 -4.82
N LEU A 92 -8.38 7.05 -3.97
CA LEU A 92 -6.99 6.69 -4.26
C LEU A 92 -6.87 5.82 -5.52
N ASN A 93 -7.72 4.80 -5.66
CA ASN A 93 -7.69 3.91 -6.81
C ASN A 93 -7.94 4.67 -8.12
N ALA A 94 -8.88 5.63 -8.13
CA ALA A 94 -9.10 6.50 -9.28
C ALA A 94 -7.90 7.43 -9.55
N ALA A 95 -7.33 8.00 -8.47
CA ALA A 95 -6.19 8.91 -8.55
C ALA A 95 -4.94 8.29 -9.20
N VAL A 96 -4.76 6.97 -9.10
CA VAL A 96 -3.64 6.20 -9.71
C VAL A 96 -4.06 5.45 -10.99
N GLY A 97 -5.23 5.75 -11.55
CA GLY A 97 -5.71 5.10 -12.79
C GLY A 97 -6.09 3.62 -12.63
N GLY A 98 -6.33 3.16 -11.41
CA GLY A 98 -6.68 1.77 -11.11
C GLY A 98 -8.08 1.38 -11.63
N ALA A 99 -8.22 0.13 -12.06
CA ALA A 99 -9.51 -0.40 -12.53
C ALA A 99 -10.57 -0.42 -11.42
N LYS A 100 -11.85 -0.19 -11.79
CA LYS A 100 -13.00 -0.22 -10.86
C LYS A 100 -13.25 -1.60 -10.22
N THR A 101 -12.76 -2.66 -10.85
CA THR A 101 -12.86 -4.05 -10.39
C THR A 101 -11.59 -4.55 -9.69
N SER A 102 -10.63 -3.65 -9.40
CA SER A 102 -9.34 -4.01 -8.81
C SER A 102 -9.47 -4.66 -7.43
N HIS A 103 -8.62 -5.66 -7.16
CA HIS A 103 -8.50 -6.28 -5.84
C HIS A 103 -7.91 -5.35 -4.77
N HIS A 104 -7.24 -4.25 -5.15
CA HIS A 104 -6.81 -3.22 -4.19
C HIS A 104 -8.00 -2.57 -3.46
N LEU A 105 -9.12 -2.34 -4.15
CA LEU A 105 -10.36 -1.81 -3.55
C LEU A 105 -10.94 -2.73 -2.48
N ARG A 106 -10.57 -4.01 -2.52
CA ARG A 106 -11.02 -5.06 -1.61
C ARG A 106 -9.98 -5.39 -0.54
N GLY A 107 -8.77 -4.80 -0.58
CA GLY A 107 -7.67 -5.15 0.33
C GLY A 107 -7.13 -6.56 0.10
N LEU A 108 -7.21 -7.06 -1.14
CA LEU A 108 -6.78 -8.41 -1.53
C LEU A 108 -5.59 -8.40 -2.50
N ALA A 109 -4.98 -7.24 -2.75
CA ALA A 109 -3.84 -7.11 -3.64
C ALA A 109 -2.77 -6.21 -3.04
N ALA A 110 -1.53 -6.43 -3.47
CA ALA A 110 -0.38 -5.59 -3.17
C ALA A 110 0.49 -5.41 -4.42
N ASP A 111 1.00 -4.20 -4.56
CA ASP A 111 2.07 -3.80 -5.47
C ASP A 111 3.36 -3.71 -4.63
N PHE A 112 4.42 -4.39 -5.07
CA PHE A 112 5.66 -4.46 -4.30
C PHE A 112 6.88 -4.80 -5.14
N VAL A 113 8.04 -4.59 -4.54
CA VAL A 113 9.34 -5.08 -5.02
C VAL A 113 10.05 -5.88 -3.93
N CYS A 114 11.02 -6.70 -4.33
CA CYS A 114 11.88 -7.45 -3.43
C CYS A 114 13.34 -7.31 -3.93
N GLU A 115 13.91 -6.14 -3.68
CA GLU A 115 15.18 -5.69 -4.29
C GLU A 115 16.34 -6.66 -4.00
N ASN A 116 16.41 -7.18 -2.77
CA ASN A 116 17.45 -8.12 -2.34
C ASN A 116 17.34 -9.51 -3.00
N PHE A 117 16.17 -9.89 -3.51
CA PHE A 117 16.02 -11.13 -4.28
C PHE A 117 16.49 -10.96 -5.74
N GLY A 118 16.29 -9.77 -6.31
CA GLY A 118 16.64 -9.42 -7.68
C GLY A 118 15.50 -8.71 -8.42
N THR A 119 15.51 -8.80 -9.75
CA THR A 119 14.55 -8.04 -10.56
C THR A 119 13.10 -8.51 -10.36
N PRO A 120 12.09 -7.63 -10.49
CA PRO A 120 10.69 -8.03 -10.38
C PRO A 120 10.29 -9.18 -11.32
N TYR A 121 10.88 -9.23 -12.53
CA TYR A 121 10.69 -10.35 -13.46
C TYR A 121 11.16 -11.70 -12.87
N ARG A 122 12.33 -11.74 -12.22
CA ARG A 122 12.84 -12.96 -11.58
C ARG A 122 11.96 -13.37 -10.40
N ALA A 123 11.51 -12.42 -9.60
CA ALA A 123 10.59 -12.68 -8.49
C ALA A 123 9.25 -13.22 -8.99
N CYS A 124 8.64 -12.62 -10.04
CA CYS A 124 7.43 -13.15 -10.68
C CYS A 124 7.64 -14.58 -11.17
N LYS A 125 8.77 -14.88 -11.81
CA LYS A 125 9.07 -16.24 -12.30
C LYS A 125 9.11 -17.25 -11.16
N LYS A 126 9.73 -16.89 -10.03
CA LYS A 126 9.82 -17.76 -8.84
C LYS A 126 8.46 -17.99 -8.21
N ILE A 127 7.64 -16.95 -8.06
CA ILE A 127 6.27 -17.05 -7.52
C ILE A 127 5.38 -17.90 -8.43
N ALA A 128 5.43 -17.66 -9.74
CA ALA A 128 4.64 -18.41 -10.73
C ALA A 128 4.92 -19.93 -10.70
N ALA A 129 6.18 -20.31 -10.46
CA ALA A 129 6.62 -21.71 -10.35
C ALA A 129 6.36 -22.34 -8.97
N SER A 130 5.81 -21.60 -8.02
CA SER A 130 5.56 -22.08 -6.66
C SER A 130 4.14 -22.64 -6.47
N ALA A 131 3.94 -23.34 -5.36
CA ALA A 131 2.64 -23.82 -4.92
C ALA A 131 1.74 -22.73 -4.29
N ILE A 132 2.23 -21.48 -4.15
CA ILE A 132 1.44 -20.40 -3.55
C ILE A 132 0.16 -20.19 -4.37
N GLU A 133 -0.98 -20.33 -3.71
CA GLU A 133 -2.29 -20.12 -4.34
C GLU A 133 -2.63 -18.63 -4.42
N PHE A 134 -2.45 -18.05 -5.60
CA PHE A 134 -2.84 -16.67 -5.88
C PHE A 134 -3.93 -16.61 -6.94
N ASP A 135 -4.64 -15.48 -6.99
CA ASP A 135 -5.63 -15.22 -8.02
C ASP A 135 -5.00 -14.59 -9.26
N GLN A 136 -4.19 -13.55 -9.08
CA GLN A 136 -3.54 -12.84 -10.17
C GLN A 136 -2.12 -12.41 -9.78
N LEU A 137 -1.15 -12.71 -10.63
CA LEU A 137 0.22 -12.23 -10.58
C LEU A 137 0.50 -11.44 -11.86
N ILE A 138 0.88 -10.18 -11.73
CA ILE A 138 1.19 -9.33 -12.87
C ILE A 138 2.59 -8.77 -12.69
N TYR A 139 3.40 -8.90 -13.74
CA TYR A 139 4.62 -8.13 -13.89
C TYR A 139 4.27 -6.79 -14.54
N GLU A 140 4.32 -5.71 -13.75
CA GLU A 140 3.87 -4.38 -14.14
C GLU A 140 5.04 -3.40 -14.36
N CYS A 141 4.77 -2.35 -15.13
CA CYS A 141 5.67 -1.23 -15.36
C CYS A 141 4.99 0.11 -14.98
N GLY A 142 5.80 1.10 -14.63
CA GLY A 142 5.39 2.49 -14.41
C GLY A 142 5.44 3.36 -15.66
N GLU A 143 5.29 4.66 -15.43
CA GLU A 143 5.41 5.66 -16.50
C GLU A 143 6.89 5.89 -16.85
N SER A 144 7.76 5.89 -15.84
CA SER A 144 9.19 6.12 -16.04
C SER A 144 9.90 4.86 -16.56
N ALA A 145 10.88 5.06 -17.45
CA ALA A 145 11.71 3.98 -17.95
C ALA A 145 12.41 3.24 -16.80
N GLY A 146 12.11 1.95 -16.66
CA GLY A 146 12.74 1.08 -15.66
C GLY A 146 11.91 0.84 -14.39
N GLU A 147 10.87 1.65 -14.13
CA GLU A 147 9.93 1.41 -13.03
C GLU A 147 9.14 0.14 -13.28
N ARG A 148 9.33 -0.85 -12.41
CA ARG A 148 8.74 -2.19 -12.53
C ARG A 148 8.44 -2.73 -11.15
N TRP A 149 7.31 -3.41 -11.02
CA TRP A 149 6.92 -4.05 -9.77
C TRP A 149 6.14 -5.35 -10.02
N LEU A 150 5.87 -6.05 -8.93
CA LEU A 150 4.94 -7.16 -8.90
C LEU A 150 3.61 -6.65 -8.39
N HIS A 151 2.54 -6.93 -9.11
CA HIS A 151 1.19 -6.90 -8.55
C HIS A 151 0.78 -8.34 -8.24
N LEU A 152 0.37 -8.61 -7.01
CA LEU A 152 -0.11 -9.91 -6.58
C LEU A 152 -1.44 -9.78 -5.86
N SER A 153 -2.39 -10.64 -6.18
CA SER A 153 -3.68 -10.68 -5.50
C SER A 153 -4.09 -12.08 -5.05
N PHE A 154 -4.76 -12.13 -3.91
CA PHE A 154 -5.31 -13.34 -3.28
C PHE A 154 -6.84 -13.28 -3.30
N GLY A 155 -7.40 -13.10 -4.49
CA GLY A 155 -8.84 -13.15 -4.72
C GLY A 155 -9.44 -14.54 -4.48
N PRO A 156 -10.76 -14.64 -4.20
CA PRO A 156 -11.41 -15.89 -3.81
C PRO A 156 -11.43 -16.95 -4.92
N LYS A 157 -11.29 -16.54 -6.18
CA LYS A 157 -11.33 -17.45 -7.34
C LYS A 157 -10.01 -18.21 -7.55
N LYS A 158 -8.90 -17.75 -6.96
CA LYS A 158 -7.57 -18.40 -7.05
C LYS A 158 -7.19 -18.81 -8.48
N ARG A 159 -7.46 -17.95 -9.46
CA ARG A 159 -7.32 -18.26 -10.90
C ARG A 159 -5.89 -18.60 -11.36
N ARG A 160 -4.87 -18.33 -10.54
CA ARG A 160 -3.45 -18.38 -10.93
C ARG A 160 -3.15 -17.62 -12.24
N GLN A 161 -3.87 -16.53 -12.50
CA GLN A 161 -3.71 -15.76 -13.73
C GLN A 161 -2.36 -15.04 -13.71
N ILE A 162 -1.54 -15.24 -14.75
CA ILE A 162 -0.23 -14.59 -14.88
C ILE A 162 -0.28 -13.63 -16.06
N LEU A 163 0.08 -12.37 -15.85
CA LEU A 163 0.07 -11.34 -16.89
C LEU A 163 1.38 -10.53 -16.88
N THR A 164 1.65 -9.89 -18.01
CA THR A 164 2.63 -8.82 -18.13
C THR A 164 1.91 -7.59 -18.67
N ILE A 165 1.93 -6.49 -17.93
CA ILE A 165 1.17 -5.26 -18.26
C ILE A 165 2.09 -4.04 -18.16
N CYS A 166 2.01 -3.16 -19.14
CA CYS A 166 2.67 -1.86 -19.12
C CYS A 166 1.70 -0.83 -19.69
N ALA A 167 1.03 -0.11 -18.80
CA ALA A 167 -0.02 0.82 -19.17
C ALA A 167 0.52 1.97 -20.05
N SER A 168 1.72 2.49 -19.72
CA SER A 168 2.41 3.53 -20.48
C SER A 168 2.74 3.12 -21.92
N MET A 169 2.85 1.82 -22.20
CA MET A 169 3.12 1.29 -23.54
C MET A 169 1.87 0.67 -24.21
N ASN A 170 0.69 0.81 -23.61
CA ASN A 170 -0.53 0.10 -24.00
C ASN A 170 -0.31 -1.41 -24.22
N PHE A 171 0.54 -2.02 -23.38
CA PHE A 171 0.95 -3.41 -23.52
C PHE A 171 0.28 -4.29 -22.47
N ARG A 172 -0.35 -5.36 -22.92
CA ARG A 172 -0.93 -6.39 -22.05
C ARG A 172 -0.83 -7.75 -22.72
N ARG A 173 -0.21 -8.71 -22.06
CA ARG A 173 -0.13 -10.11 -22.53
C ARG A 173 -0.31 -11.10 -21.39
N GLU A 174 -0.91 -12.23 -21.71
CA GLU A 174 -0.98 -13.39 -20.82
C GLU A 174 0.38 -14.10 -20.76
N GLY A 175 0.75 -14.53 -19.56
CA GLY A 175 2.06 -15.09 -19.27
C GLY A 175 3.09 -14.04 -18.85
N LEU A 176 4.28 -14.53 -18.49
CA LEU A 176 5.39 -13.71 -18.01
C LEU A 176 6.38 -13.43 -19.15
N HIS A 177 6.36 -12.21 -19.68
CA HIS A 177 7.15 -11.78 -20.82
C HIS A 177 8.28 -10.84 -20.38
N ARG A 178 9.43 -10.95 -21.02
CA ARG A 178 10.45 -9.90 -20.91
C ARG A 178 10.01 -8.71 -21.75
N TRP A 179 10.31 -7.52 -21.27
CA TRP A 179 10.10 -6.31 -22.06
C TRP A 179 10.93 -6.38 -23.34
N PRO A 180 10.38 -5.94 -24.48
CA PRO A 180 11.18 -5.70 -25.67
C PRO A 180 12.37 -4.82 -25.26
N ARG A 181 13.59 -5.19 -25.68
CA ARG A 181 14.71 -4.24 -25.59
C ARG A 181 14.32 -3.06 -26.47
N ALA A 182 14.58 -1.83 -26.02
CA ALA A 182 14.52 -0.68 -26.91
C ALA A 182 15.32 -1.05 -28.17
N ARG A 183 14.70 -0.91 -29.34
CA ARG A 183 15.45 -1.02 -30.60
C ARG A 183 16.55 0.03 -30.50
N ARG A 184 17.80 -0.42 -30.55
CA ARG A 184 18.94 0.48 -30.68
C ARG A 184 18.88 1.15 -32.03
#